data_AF-A0A2W4X062-F1
#
_entry.id   AF-A0A2W4X062-F1
#
_cell.length_a   1.000
_cell.length_b   1.000
_cell.length_c   1.000
_cell.angle_alpha   90.00
_cell.angle_beta   90.00
_cell.angle_gamma   90.00
#
_symmetry.space_group_name_H-M   'P 1'
#
loop_
_entity.id
_entity.type
_entity.pdbx_description
1 polymer ?
#
loop_
_entity_poly.entity_id
_entity_poly.type
_entity_poly.pdbx_seq_one_letter_code
_entity_poly.pdbx_strand_id
1 'polypeptide(L)'
;MTGATETFANLAISTQLIERQLKATGVAVIGRVWESKGAYDLALRNGNGRTVVVRCVAEPHAADHIALKTMLTEGDFDRAFLVHTGDETDLTSEIQSYPLSRIDELAALLAEESAP
;
A
#
# COMPACT_ATOMS: atom_id res chain seq x y z
N MET A 1 24.05 -6.31 -13.51
CA MET A 1 22.62 -6.38 -13.89
C MET A 1 21.80 -7.26 -12.93
N THR A 2 22.23 -7.47 -11.68
CA THR A 2 21.60 -8.39 -10.71
C THR A 2 20.65 -7.70 -9.72
N GLY A 3 20.70 -6.37 -9.57
CA GLY A 3 19.92 -5.65 -8.55
C GLY A 3 18.41 -5.59 -8.80
N ALA A 4 17.97 -5.34 -10.03
CA ALA A 4 16.54 -5.14 -10.31
C ALA A 4 15.69 -6.38 -10.00
N THR A 5 16.12 -7.56 -10.45
CA THR A 5 15.40 -8.84 -10.22
C THR A 5 15.30 -9.18 -8.73
N GLU A 6 16.34 -8.89 -7.95
CA GLU A 6 16.35 -9.10 -6.51
C GLU A 6 15.43 -8.11 -5.78
N THR A 7 15.46 -6.83 -6.16
CA THR A 7 14.51 -5.81 -5.67
C THR A 7 13.06 -6.19 -5.98
N PHE A 8 12.77 -6.70 -7.18
CA PHE A 8 11.42 -7.14 -7.55
C PHE A 8 10.95 -8.35 -6.73
N ALA A 9 11.82 -9.36 -6.56
CA ALA A 9 11.48 -10.52 -5.75
C ALA A 9 11.21 -10.12 -4.29
N ASN A 10 12.03 -9.21 -3.74
CA ASN A 10 11.85 -8.69 -2.40
C ASN A 10 10.54 -7.91 -2.27
N LEU A 11 10.20 -7.04 -3.24
CA LEU A 11 8.95 -6.30 -3.20
C LEU A 11 7.72 -7.21 -3.31
N ALA A 12 7.77 -8.25 -4.14
CA ALA A 12 6.69 -9.22 -4.24
C ALA A 12 6.49 -9.98 -2.91
N ILE A 13 7.58 -10.37 -2.25
CA ILE A 13 7.53 -11.00 -0.92
C ILE A 13 6.96 -10.03 0.11
N SER A 14 7.46 -8.79 0.16
CA SER A 14 6.96 -7.75 1.06
C SER A 14 5.47 -7.48 0.85
N THR A 15 5.01 -7.40 -0.40
CA THR A 15 3.60 -7.22 -0.74
C THR A 15 2.73 -8.37 -0.22
N GLN A 16 3.21 -9.62 -0.30
CA GLN A 16 2.51 -10.77 0.28
C GLN A 16 2.46 -10.72 1.81
N LEU A 17 3.50 -10.22 2.46
CA LEU A 17 3.52 -10.02 3.91
C LEU A 17 2.53 -8.93 4.33
N ILE A 18 2.53 -7.80 3.63
CA ILE A 18 1.57 -6.71 3.82
C ILE A 18 0.14 -7.24 3.72
N GLU A 19 -0.17 -7.95 2.63
CA GLU A 19 -1.49 -8.53 2.44
C GLU A 19 -1.88 -9.47 3.60
N ARG A 20 -0.99 -10.35 4.04
CA ARG A 20 -1.28 -11.28 5.15
C ARG A 20 -1.57 -10.53 6.44
N GLN A 21 -0.80 -9.48 6.73
CA GLN A 21 -0.96 -8.68 7.94
C GLN A 21 -2.29 -7.92 7.93
N LEU A 22 -2.61 -7.27 6.81
CA LEU A 22 -3.89 -6.57 6.64
C LEU A 22 -5.08 -7.54 6.68
N LYS A 23 -4.93 -8.74 6.12
CA LYS A 23 -5.98 -9.77 6.19
C LYS A 23 -6.23 -10.25 7.62
N ALA A 24 -5.20 -10.32 8.45
CA ALA A 24 -5.35 -10.71 9.86
C ALA A 24 -6.21 -9.72 10.67
N THR A 25 -6.35 -8.47 10.19
CA THR A 25 -7.19 -7.45 10.84
C THR A 25 -8.60 -7.34 10.26
N GLY A 26 -9.02 -8.29 9.42
CA GLY A 26 -10.36 -8.32 8.84
C GLY A 26 -10.51 -7.50 7.56
N VAL A 27 -9.41 -7.00 6.99
CA VAL A 27 -9.41 -6.32 5.70
C VAL A 27 -9.32 -7.35 4.57
N ALA A 28 -10.24 -7.30 3.62
CA ALA A 28 -10.25 -8.21 2.47
C ALA A 28 -9.48 -7.60 1.29
N VAL A 29 -8.56 -8.34 0.69
CA VAL A 29 -7.98 -7.98 -0.61
C VAL A 29 -8.98 -8.30 -1.71
N ILE A 30 -9.39 -7.27 -2.46
CA ILE A 30 -10.37 -7.39 -3.55
C ILE A 30 -9.72 -7.27 -4.94
N GLY A 31 -8.47 -6.79 -5.01
CA GLY A 31 -7.72 -6.70 -6.26
C GLY A 31 -6.23 -6.56 -6.03
N ARG A 32 -5.45 -7.05 -7.00
CA ARG A 32 -3.99 -6.86 -7.06
C ARG A 32 -3.63 -6.40 -8.46
N VAL A 33 -2.92 -5.29 -8.55
CA VAL A 33 -2.40 -4.76 -9.81
C VAL A 33 -0.89 -4.62 -9.67
N TRP A 34 -0.17 -5.17 -10.63
CA TRP A 34 1.26 -4.94 -10.73
C TRP A 34 1.51 -3.87 -11.78
N GLU A 35 2.12 -2.76 -11.36
CA GLU A 35 2.62 -1.75 -12.29
C GLU A 35 4.05 -2.11 -12.69
N SER A 36 4.30 -2.15 -14.00
CA SER A 36 5.61 -2.48 -14.60
C SER A 36 6.82 -1.66 -14.09
N LYS A 37 6.57 -0.56 -13.37
CA LYS A 37 7.58 0.33 -12.78
C LYS A 37 8.09 -0.10 -11.39
N GLY A 38 7.73 -1.29 -10.93
CA GLY A 38 8.15 -1.77 -9.60
C GLY A 38 7.29 -1.27 -8.46
N ALA A 39 5.98 -1.10 -8.73
CA ALA A 39 4.98 -0.85 -7.72
C ALA A 39 3.90 -1.94 -7.76
N TYR A 40 3.42 -2.34 -6.59
CA TYR A 40 2.27 -3.23 -6.45
C TYR A 40 1.13 -2.50 -5.77
N ASP A 41 -0.01 -2.43 -6.43
CA ASP A 41 -1.22 -1.83 -5.87
C ASP A 41 -2.13 -2.94 -5.35
N LEU A 42 -2.48 -2.84 -4.07
CA LEU A 42 -3.47 -3.69 -3.41
C LEU A 42 -4.76 -2.89 -3.25
N ALA A 43 -5.83 -3.37 -3.88
CA ALA A 43 -7.17 -2.88 -3.62
C ALA A 43 -7.78 -3.71 -2.49
N LEU A 44 -8.24 -3.02 -1.46
CA LEU A 44 -8.71 -3.57 -0.20
C LEU A 44 -10.13 -3.12 0.09
N ARG A 45 -10.86 -3.92 0.87
CA ARG A 45 -12.14 -3.56 1.46
C ARG A 45 -12.10 -3.81 2.96
N ASN A 46 -12.40 -2.79 3.74
CA ASN A 46 -12.42 -2.89 5.18
C ASN A 46 -13.78 -3.44 5.69
N GLY A 47 -13.93 -3.68 6.99
CA GLY A 47 -15.14 -4.29 7.57
C GLY A 47 -16.41 -3.45 7.41
N ASN A 48 -16.27 -2.13 7.24
CA ASN A 48 -17.36 -1.18 6.97
C ASN A 48 -17.67 -1.01 5.48
N GLY A 49 -17.03 -1.81 4.61
CA GLY A 49 -17.27 -1.78 3.17
C GLY A 49 -16.50 -0.69 2.41
N ARG A 50 -15.70 0.12 3.10
CA ARG A 50 -14.87 1.18 2.50
C ARG A 50 -13.75 0.57 1.68
N THR A 51 -13.44 1.19 0.54
CA THR A 51 -12.40 0.73 -0.38
C THR A 51 -11.11 1.51 -0.16
N VAL A 52 -10.01 0.78 -0.05
CA VAL A 52 -8.69 1.35 0.22
C VAL A 52 -7.70 0.86 -0.83
N VAL A 53 -6.82 1.73 -1.31
CA VAL A 53 -5.67 1.33 -2.13
C VAL A 53 -4.38 1.47 -1.34
N VAL A 54 -3.55 0.42 -1.36
CA VAL A 54 -2.20 0.44 -0.80
C VAL A 54 -1.20 0.21 -1.92
N ARG A 55 -0.39 1.23 -2.25
CA ARG A 55 0.73 1.09 -3.18
C ARG A 55 1.96 0.65 -2.40
N CYS A 56 2.56 -0.46 -2.80
CA CYS A 56 3.76 -1.04 -2.22
C CYS A 56 4.95 -0.78 -3.16
N VAL A 57 5.99 -0.12 -2.67
CA VAL A 57 7.21 0.19 -3.44
C VAL A 57 8.47 -0.13 -2.64
N ALA A 58 9.60 -0.30 -3.32
CA ALA A 58 10.87 -0.44 -2.62
C ALA A 58 11.32 0.91 -2.04
N GLU A 59 11.36 1.93 -2.89
CA GLU A 59 11.76 3.30 -2.56
C GLU A 59 10.65 4.28 -2.99
N PRO A 60 10.14 5.11 -2.08
CA PRO A 60 9.05 6.03 -2.38
C PRO A 60 9.50 7.17 -3.30
N HIS A 61 8.71 7.47 -4.33
CA HIS A 61 8.94 8.58 -5.25
C HIS A 61 7.71 9.48 -5.36
N ALA A 62 7.91 10.74 -5.80
CA ALA A 62 6.80 11.66 -6.05
C ALA A 62 5.76 11.10 -7.05
N ALA A 63 6.19 10.26 -7.99
CA ALA A 63 5.31 9.59 -8.96
C ALA A 63 4.30 8.65 -8.28
N ASP A 64 4.67 8.01 -7.17
CA ASP A 64 3.79 7.11 -6.42
C ASP A 64 2.64 7.87 -5.77
N HIS A 65 2.93 9.06 -5.23
CA HIS A 65 1.90 9.95 -4.69
C HIS A 65 0.97 10.47 -5.79
N ILE A 66 1.49 10.80 -6.97
CA ILE A 66 0.66 11.21 -8.11
C ILE A 66 -0.26 10.06 -8.54
N ALA A 67 0.28 8.84 -8.63
CA ALA A 67 -0.49 7.66 -9.00
C ALA A 67 -1.61 7.38 -7.98
N LEU A 68 -1.31 7.44 -6.68
CA LEU A 68 -2.30 7.28 -5.62
C LEU A 68 -3.35 8.40 -5.62
N LYS A 69 -2.97 9.66 -5.87
CA LYS A 69 -3.94 10.76 -6.04
C LYS A 69 -4.86 10.53 -7.24
N THR A 70 -4.32 10.02 -8.33
CA THR A 70 -5.10 9.66 -9.52
C THR A 70 -6.08 8.55 -9.19
N MET A 71 -5.65 7.50 -8.47
CA MET A 71 -6.52 6.42 -8.02
C MET A 71 -7.64 6.90 -7.09
N LEU A 72 -7.38 7.85 -6.20
CA LEU A 72 -8.42 8.47 -5.36
C LEU A 72 -9.40 9.33 -6.16
N THR A 73 -8.92 10.02 -7.18
CA THR A 73 -9.74 10.99 -7.94
C THR A 73 -10.58 10.29 -9.01
N GLU A 74 -10.01 9.28 -9.66
CA GLU A 74 -10.62 8.60 -10.81
C GLU A 74 -11.17 7.22 -10.44
N GLY A 75 -10.67 6.61 -9.37
CA GLY A 75 -11.12 5.30 -8.88
C GLY A 75 -12.14 5.41 -7.76
N ASP A 76 -12.80 4.29 -7.48
CA ASP A 76 -13.77 4.15 -6.38
C ASP A 76 -13.03 3.74 -5.09
N PHE A 77 -12.18 4.64 -4.58
CA PHE A 77 -11.38 4.45 -3.36
C PHE A 77 -11.61 5.57 -2.36
N ASP A 78 -11.93 5.21 -1.11
CA ASP A 78 -12.06 6.15 -0.01
C ASP A 78 -10.72 6.69 0.48
N ARG A 79 -9.68 5.84 0.47
CA ARG A 79 -8.36 6.14 1.03
C ARG A 79 -7.24 5.50 0.23
N ALA A 80 -6.07 6.13 0.33
CA ALA A 80 -4.84 5.68 -0.29
C ALA A 80 -3.69 5.74 0.71
N PHE A 81 -2.81 4.74 0.64
CA PHE A 81 -1.60 4.67 1.45
C PHE A 81 -0.41 4.24 0.61
N LEU A 82 0.76 4.77 0.94
CA LEU A 82 2.03 4.32 0.40
C LEU A 82 2.74 3.46 1.44
N VAL A 83 3.15 2.24 1.08
CA VAL A 83 3.98 1.38 1.92
C VAL A 83 5.31 1.15 1.23
N HIS A 84 6.42 1.39 1.94
CA HIS A 84 7.75 1.25 1.37
C HIS A 84 8.72 0.44 2.24
N THR A 85 9.74 -0.15 1.63
CA THR A 85 10.81 -0.86 2.35
C THR A 85 12.06 -0.01 2.61
N GLY A 86 12.20 1.13 1.93
CA GLY A 86 13.31 2.07 2.09
C GLY A 86 13.11 3.02 3.26
N ASP A 87 14.05 3.94 3.43
CA ASP A 87 14.02 4.96 4.48
C ASP A 87 12.87 5.95 4.27
N GLU A 88 12.41 6.56 5.38
CA GLU A 88 11.39 7.59 5.36
C GLU A 88 11.92 8.81 4.61
N THR A 89 11.35 9.06 3.43
CA THR A 89 11.56 10.29 2.70
C THR A 89 10.55 11.33 3.20
N ASP A 90 11.01 12.53 3.53
CA ASP A 90 10.17 13.70 3.82
C ASP A 90 9.37 14.12 2.57
N LEU A 91 8.35 13.33 2.23
CA LEU A 91 7.38 13.65 1.22
C LEU A 91 6.16 14.22 1.96
N THR A 92 6.09 15.55 2.02
CA THR A 92 4.92 16.26 2.56
C THR A 92 3.75 16.06 1.60
N SER A 93 3.03 14.96 1.77
CA SER A 93 1.87 14.58 0.97
C SER A 93 0.67 14.36 1.87
N GLU A 94 -0.53 14.65 1.37
CA GLU A 94 -1.79 14.31 2.03
C GLU A 94 -1.96 12.78 2.16
N ILE A 95 -1.29 12.02 1.28
CA ILE A 95 -1.27 10.57 1.35
C ILE A 95 -0.27 10.14 2.43
N GLN A 96 -0.78 9.39 3.40
CA GLN A 96 0.03 8.83 4.48
C GLN A 96 0.95 7.74 3.93
N SER A 97 2.22 7.81 4.36
CA SER A 97 3.27 6.85 4.03
C SER A 97 3.67 6.06 5.26
N TYR A 98 3.90 4.76 5.09
CA TYR A 98 4.33 3.86 6.14
C TYR A 98 5.56 3.05 5.67
N PRO A 99 6.65 3.02 6.44
CA PRO A 99 7.65 1.99 6.24
C PRO A 99 7.05 0.61 6.55
N LEU A 100 7.52 -0.44 5.88
CA LEU A 100 7.03 -1.81 6.07
C LEU A 100 7.12 -2.26 7.54
N SER A 101 8.11 -1.76 8.28
CA SER A 101 8.26 -2.02 9.72
C SER A 101 7.09 -1.52 10.57
N ARG A 102 6.28 -0.58 10.06
CA ARG A 102 5.09 -0.01 10.72
C ARG A 102 3.78 -0.50 10.09
N ILE A 103 3.81 -1.63 9.38
CA ILE A 103 2.59 -2.18 8.75
C ILE A 103 1.49 -2.50 9.77
N ASP A 104 1.87 -2.85 11.00
CA ASP A 104 0.93 -3.13 12.09
C ASP A 104 0.10 -1.89 12.46
N GLU A 105 0.69 -0.69 12.38
CA GLU A 105 -0.02 0.55 12.66
C GLU A 105 -1.05 0.86 11.57
N LEU A 106 -0.70 0.63 10.29
CA LEU A 106 -1.66 0.74 9.20
C LEU A 106 -2.78 -0.30 9.35
N ALA A 107 -2.44 -1.53 9.73
CA ALA A 107 -3.41 -2.60 9.94
C ALA A 107 -4.38 -2.27 11.08
N ALA A 108 -3.88 -1.69 12.18
CA ALA A 108 -4.68 -1.22 13.30
C ALA A 108 -5.60 -0.06 12.90
N LEU A 109 -5.07 0.94 12.19
CA LEU A 109 -5.85 2.07 11.68
C LEU A 109 -7.04 1.60 10.82
N LEU A 110 -6.78 0.69 9.88
CA LEU A 110 -7.83 0.15 9.00
C LEU A 110 -8.86 -0.70 9.76
N ALA A 111 -8.44 -1.37 10.84
CA ALA A 111 -9.34 -2.11 11.71
C ALA A 111 -10.23 -1.19 12.55
N GLU A 112 -9.66 -0.12 13.13
CA GLU A 112 -10.41 0.90 13.88
C GLU A 112 -11.46 1.58 13.00
N GLU A 113 -11.11 1.92 11.76
CA GLU A 113 -12.04 2.48 10.77
C GLU A 113 -13.11 1.48 10.28
N SER A 114 -12.94 0.21 10.64
CA SER A 114 -13.90 -0.88 10.37
C SER A 114 -14.82 -1.17 11.56
N ALA A 115 -14.63 -0.51 12.71
CA ALA A 115 -15.53 -0.66 13.84
C ALA A 115 -16.88 0.04 13.54
N PRO A 116 -18.01 -0.56 13.95
CA PRO A 116 -19.35 0.02 13.75
C PRO A 116 -19.62 1.23 14.65
#